data_AF-A0A8H9XUY8-F1
#
_entry.id   AF-A0A8H9XUY8-F1
#
_cell.length_a   1.000
_cell.length_b   1.000
_cell.length_c   1.000
_cell.angle_alpha   90.00
_cell.angle_beta   90.00
_cell.angle_gamma   90.00
#
_symmetry.space_group_name_H-M   'P 1'
#
loop_
_entity.id
_entity.type
_entity.pdbx_description
1 polymer ?
#
loop_
_entity_poly.entity_id
_entity_poly.type
_entity_poly.pdbx_seq_one_letter_code
_entity_poly.pdbx_strand_id
1 'polypeptide(L)'
;MAMGCWSEQELVGEQGHWQAKKLTTDASEWVVLLDGEKVGEVKWSLVGEHNMHNGLMAIAAARHVGVAPADAANALGSFINARRRLELRGEANGVTVYDDFAHHPTAILATLAALRGKVGGTARIIAVLE
;
A
#
# COMPACT_ATOMS: atom_id res chain seq x y z
N MET A 1 21.87 30.06 19.26
CA MET A 1 21.29 28.78 19.70
C MET A 1 21.45 27.79 18.57
N ALA A 2 22.08 26.65 18.87
CA ALA A 2 22.43 25.60 17.92
C ALA A 2 21.20 25.09 17.17
N MET A 3 21.33 24.92 15.85
CA MET A 3 20.26 24.36 15.02
C MET A 3 19.93 22.94 15.52
N GLY A 4 18.64 22.70 15.78
CA GLY A 4 18.14 21.39 16.20
C GLY A 4 18.49 20.30 15.17
N CYS A 5 18.56 19.06 15.63
CA CYS A 5 18.90 17.89 14.82
C CYS A 5 18.15 17.88 13.48
N TRP A 6 18.88 18.15 12.39
CA TRP A 6 18.41 17.85 11.04
C TRP A 6 18.60 16.36 10.82
N SER A 7 17.50 15.62 10.73
CA SER A 7 17.54 14.27 10.18
C SER A 7 17.61 14.36 8.66
N GLU A 8 18.29 13.41 8.03
CA GLU A 8 18.26 13.26 6.58
C GLU A 8 16.80 13.07 6.12
N GLN A 9 16.47 13.62 4.95
CA GLN A 9 15.12 13.55 4.38
C GLN A 9 15.13 12.69 3.14
N GLU A 10 14.13 11.81 3.05
CA GLU A 10 13.83 11.02 1.87
C GLU A 10 12.44 11.45 1.36
N LEU A 11 12.32 11.72 0.06
CA LEU A 11 11.09 12.23 -0.55
C LEU A 11 10.44 11.16 -1.43
N VAL A 12 9.12 10.98 -1.26
CA VAL A 12 8.29 10.06 -2.05
C VAL A 12 7.32 10.81 -2.95
N GLY A 13 6.93 10.20 -4.09
CA GLY A 13 5.94 10.72 -5.02
C GLY A 13 6.55 11.25 -6.32
N GLU A 14 5.74 11.85 -7.19
CA GLU A 14 6.16 12.26 -8.56
C GLU A 14 7.38 13.18 -8.59
N GLN A 15 7.53 14.02 -7.55
CA GLN A 15 8.66 14.95 -7.40
C GLN A 15 9.73 14.44 -6.41
N GLY A 16 9.54 13.24 -5.85
CA GLY A 16 10.48 12.60 -4.95
C GLY A 16 11.44 11.65 -5.67
N HIS A 17 12.55 11.33 -5.01
CA HIS A 17 13.50 10.32 -5.45
C HIS A 17 12.86 8.93 -5.48
N TRP A 18 11.98 8.64 -4.53
CA TRP A 18 11.28 7.38 -4.40
C TRP A 18 9.92 7.43 -5.10
N GLN A 19 9.69 6.47 -5.99
CA GLN A 19 8.43 6.34 -6.70
C GLN A 19 7.94 4.90 -6.70
N ALA A 20 6.62 4.74 -6.69
CA ALA A 20 5.96 3.46 -6.87
C ALA A 20 5.13 3.49 -8.14
N LYS A 21 5.26 2.46 -8.97
CA LYS A 21 4.45 2.32 -10.19
C LYS A 21 3.71 0.99 -10.16
N LYS A 22 2.38 1.07 -10.13
CA LYS A 22 1.49 -0.09 -10.16
C LYS A 22 1.72 -0.94 -11.42
N LEU A 23 1.71 -2.25 -11.24
CA LEU A 23 1.63 -3.25 -12.30
C LEU A 23 0.21 -3.83 -12.42
N THR A 24 -0.54 -3.86 -11.33
CA THR A 24 -1.95 -4.30 -11.28
C THR A 24 -2.91 -3.16 -10.93
N THR A 25 -4.19 -3.33 -11.28
CA THR A 25 -5.24 -2.34 -11.00
C THR A 25 -5.47 -2.11 -9.51
N ASP A 26 -5.29 -3.14 -8.70
CA ASP A 26 -5.49 -3.13 -7.25
C ASP A 26 -4.21 -2.79 -6.45
N ALA A 27 -3.09 -2.52 -7.12
CA ALA A 27 -1.79 -2.24 -6.49
C ALA A 27 -1.25 -3.40 -5.61
N SER A 28 -1.65 -4.64 -5.87
CA SER A 28 -1.06 -5.82 -5.25
C SER A 28 0.33 -6.15 -5.81
N GLU A 29 0.64 -5.70 -7.02
CA GLU A 29 1.96 -5.78 -7.65
C GLU A 29 2.40 -4.39 -8.15
N TRP A 30 3.63 -4.00 -7.83
CA TRP A 30 4.18 -2.69 -8.18
C TRP A 30 5.70 -2.66 -8.15
N VAL A 31 6.31 -1.77 -8.95
CA VAL A 31 7.77 -1.57 -8.99
C VAL A 31 8.18 -0.40 -8.10
N VAL A 32 9.33 -0.57 -7.46
CA VAL A 32 10.01 0.46 -6.66
C VAL A 32 11.06 1.12 -7.53
N LEU A 33 10.96 2.44 -7.66
CA LEU A 33 11.92 3.25 -8.40
C LEU A 33 12.67 4.16 -7.42
N LEU A 34 13.99 4.28 -7.61
CA LEU A 34 14.83 5.27 -6.99
C LEU A 34 15.54 6.04 -8.09
N ASP A 35 15.34 7.35 -8.16
CA ASP A 35 15.91 8.22 -9.21
C ASP A 35 15.58 7.75 -10.64
N GLY A 36 14.40 7.14 -10.81
CA GLY A 36 13.93 6.59 -12.08
C GLY A 36 14.43 5.17 -12.40
N GLU A 37 15.35 4.61 -11.60
CA GLU A 37 15.85 3.25 -11.79
C GLU A 37 15.04 2.24 -10.96
N LYS A 38 14.75 1.07 -11.55
CA LYS A 38 14.07 -0.02 -10.85
C LYS A 38 15.03 -0.64 -9.82
N VAL A 39 14.70 -0.49 -8.55
CA VAL A 39 15.49 -1.03 -7.42
C VAL A 39 14.81 -2.16 -6.66
N GLY A 40 13.55 -2.46 -7.00
CA GLY A 40 12.79 -3.55 -6.39
C GLY A 40 11.43 -3.76 -7.04
N GLU A 41 10.76 -4.82 -6.64
CA GLU A 41 9.39 -5.14 -7.03
C GLU A 41 8.68 -5.77 -5.83
N VAL A 42 7.47 -5.31 -5.55
CA VAL A 42 6.65 -5.82 -4.45
C VAL A 42 5.48 -6.58 -5.03
N LYS A 43 5.28 -7.78 -4.49
CA LYS A 43 4.11 -8.62 -4.72
C LYS A 43 3.61 -9.11 -3.37
N TRP A 44 2.41 -8.69 -2.97
CA TRP A 44 1.83 -8.99 -1.67
C TRP A 44 0.33 -9.28 -1.74
N SER A 45 -0.28 -9.63 -0.61
CA SER A 45 -1.73 -9.90 -0.50
C SER A 45 -2.58 -8.65 -0.25
N LEU A 46 -1.95 -7.49 -0.03
CA LEU A 46 -2.63 -6.22 0.22
C LEU A 46 -3.12 -5.59 -1.08
N VAL A 47 -4.09 -4.68 -0.94
CA VAL A 47 -4.66 -3.91 -2.07
C VAL A 47 -4.75 -2.42 -1.73
N GLY A 48 -4.80 -1.60 -2.77
CA GLY A 48 -4.99 -0.15 -2.71
C GLY A 48 -3.69 0.64 -2.76
N GLU A 49 -3.73 1.78 -3.45
CA GLU A 49 -2.60 2.71 -3.58
C GLU A 49 -2.09 3.25 -2.25
N HIS A 50 -2.98 3.41 -1.26
CA HIS A 50 -2.57 3.81 0.08
C HIS A 50 -1.61 2.79 0.71
N ASN A 51 -1.87 1.49 0.57
CA ASN A 51 -0.94 0.47 1.05
C ASN A 51 0.35 0.49 0.23
N MET A 52 0.28 0.65 -1.09
CA MET A 52 1.47 0.79 -1.95
C MET A 52 2.38 1.95 -1.49
N HIS A 53 1.82 3.13 -1.24
CA HIS A 53 2.58 4.28 -0.71
C HIS A 53 3.11 4.01 0.71
N ASN A 54 2.29 3.35 1.55
CA ASN A 54 2.67 2.51 2.70
C ASN A 54 4.05 1.86 2.57
N GLY A 55 4.09 0.89 1.66
CA GLY A 55 5.27 0.07 1.40
C GLY A 55 6.45 0.86 0.87
N LEU A 56 6.21 1.84 -0.02
CA LEU A 56 7.28 2.69 -0.55
C LEU A 56 7.99 3.47 0.57
N MET A 57 7.23 4.08 1.50
CA MET A 57 7.80 4.78 2.65
C MET A 57 8.56 3.82 3.57
N ALA A 58 8.06 2.60 3.77
CA ALA A 58 8.75 1.59 4.57
C ALA A 58 10.08 1.15 3.93
N ILE A 59 10.12 0.97 2.60
CA ILE A 59 11.35 0.65 1.87
C ILE A 59 12.37 1.78 1.97
N ALA A 60 11.93 3.03 1.75
CA ALA A 60 12.80 4.20 1.88
C ALA A 60 13.41 4.30 3.29
N ALA A 61 12.60 4.10 4.33
CA ALA A 61 13.05 4.07 5.71
C ALA A 61 14.02 2.91 6.01
N ALA A 62 13.77 1.71 5.47
CA ALA A 62 14.64 0.55 5.65
C ALA A 62 16.01 0.75 4.98
N ARG A 63 16.05 1.39 3.80
CA ARG A 63 17.32 1.72 3.14
C ARG A 63 18.16 2.67 3.98
N HIS A 64 17.54 3.62 4.67
CA HIS A 64 18.26 4.56 5.55
C HIS A 64 19.06 3.85 6.66
N VAL A 65 18.70 2.62 7.03
CA VAL A 65 19.44 1.77 7.98
C VAL A 65 20.24 0.64 7.32
N GLY A 66 20.46 0.70 6.01
CA GLY A 66 21.35 -0.20 5.27
C GLY A 66 20.70 -1.44 4.64
N VAL A 67 19.36 -1.56 4.66
CA VAL A 67 18.67 -2.67 3.99
C VAL A 67 18.59 -2.39 2.49
N ALA A 68 18.97 -3.36 1.64
CA ALA A 68 18.85 -3.20 0.20
C ALA A 68 17.36 -3.06 -0.20
N PRO A 69 16.97 -2.14 -1.10
CA PRO A 69 15.57 -1.94 -1.48
C PRO A 69 14.88 -3.20 -2.01
N ALA A 70 15.61 -4.04 -2.76
CA ALA A 70 15.12 -5.32 -3.24
C ALA A 70 14.78 -6.30 -2.09
N ASP A 71 15.59 -6.34 -1.03
CA ASP A 71 15.34 -7.20 0.13
C ASP A 71 14.15 -6.70 0.94
N ALA A 72 14.02 -5.38 1.13
CA ALA A 72 12.86 -4.78 1.76
C ALA A 72 11.58 -5.04 0.96
N ALA A 73 11.64 -4.94 -0.38
CA ALA A 73 10.53 -5.24 -1.27
C ALA A 73 10.10 -6.71 -1.19
N ASN A 74 11.06 -7.64 -1.17
CA ASN A 74 10.81 -9.06 -0.99
C ASN A 74 10.17 -9.36 0.38
N ALA A 75 10.66 -8.72 1.45
CA ALA A 75 10.13 -8.89 2.80
C ALA A 75 8.67 -8.44 2.90
N LEU A 76 8.31 -7.32 2.24
CA LEU A 76 6.93 -6.84 2.16
C LEU A 76 5.97 -7.85 1.53
N GLY A 77 6.44 -8.77 0.69
CA GLY A 77 5.60 -9.84 0.15
C GLY A 77 4.99 -10.76 1.22
N SER A 78 5.64 -10.85 2.38
CA SER A 78 5.16 -11.62 3.54
C SER A 78 4.41 -10.78 4.57
N PHE A 79 4.25 -9.48 4.33
CA PHE A 79 3.61 -8.57 5.28
C PHE A 79 2.14 -8.93 5.51
N ILE A 80 1.77 -9.07 6.78
CA ILE A 80 0.38 -9.27 7.20
C ILE A 80 -0.15 -7.91 7.66
N ASN A 81 -1.22 -7.45 7.03
CA ASN A 81 -1.79 -6.14 7.33
C ASN A 81 -2.33 -6.07 8.76
N ALA A 82 -2.50 -4.84 9.26
CA ALA A 82 -3.21 -4.60 10.50
C ALA A 82 -4.65 -5.16 10.39
N ARG A 83 -5.19 -5.65 11.51
CA ARG A 83 -6.58 -6.11 11.58
C ARG A 83 -7.54 -5.00 11.14
N ARG A 84 -8.68 -5.38 10.57
CA ARG A 84 -9.72 -4.47 10.07
C ARG A 84 -9.21 -3.48 9.01
N ARG A 85 -8.37 -3.96 8.09
CA ARG A 85 -7.91 -3.22 6.89
C ARG A 85 -8.18 -4.06 5.64
N LEU A 86 -9.39 -3.94 5.09
CA LEU A 86 -9.95 -4.82 4.06
C LEU A 86 -9.73 -6.29 4.39
N GLU A 87 -9.95 -6.64 5.66
CA GLU A 87 -9.73 -7.98 6.17
C GLU A 87 -10.84 -8.91 5.67
N LEU A 88 -10.48 -9.96 4.94
CA LEU A 88 -11.43 -10.99 4.53
C LEU A 88 -11.92 -11.75 5.77
N ARG A 89 -13.21 -11.61 6.10
CA ARG A 89 -13.85 -12.31 7.22
C ARG A 89 -14.40 -13.67 6.82
N GLY A 90 -14.71 -13.84 5.54
CA GLY A 90 -15.16 -15.10 4.97
C GLY A 90 -15.99 -14.92 3.70
N GLU A 91 -16.43 -16.05 3.15
CA GLU A 91 -17.30 -16.12 2.00
C GLU A 91 -18.43 -17.12 2.29
N ALA A 92 -19.67 -16.73 1.98
CA ALA A 92 -20.84 -17.59 2.09
C ALA A 92 -21.86 -17.26 1.01
N ASN A 93 -22.43 -18.28 0.35
CA ASN A 93 -23.46 -18.10 -0.68
C ASN A 93 -23.08 -17.09 -1.79
N GLY A 94 -21.80 -17.07 -2.19
CA GLY A 94 -21.28 -16.13 -3.19
C GLY A 94 -21.12 -14.68 -2.69
N VAL A 95 -21.22 -14.45 -1.38
CA VAL A 95 -20.99 -13.15 -0.74
C VAL A 95 -19.69 -13.18 0.03
N THR A 96 -18.74 -12.33 -0.36
CA THR A 96 -17.49 -12.11 0.35
C THR A 96 -17.64 -10.96 1.34
N VAL A 97 -17.33 -11.18 2.61
CA VAL A 97 -17.42 -10.16 3.67
C VAL A 97 -16.03 -9.63 4.02
N TYR A 98 -15.88 -8.32 3.94
CA TYR A 98 -14.67 -7.60 4.33
C TYR A 98 -14.95 -6.70 5.55
N ASP A 99 -14.00 -6.65 6.49
CA ASP A 99 -14.01 -5.73 7.64
C ASP A 99 -12.95 -4.64 7.44
N ASP A 100 -13.34 -3.38 7.57
CA ASP A 100 -12.46 -2.21 7.48
C ASP A 100 -12.80 -1.16 8.55
N PHE A 101 -11.77 -0.50 9.08
CA PHE A 101 -11.89 0.55 10.11
C PHE A 101 -12.14 1.97 9.54
N ALA A 102 -12.31 2.12 8.23
CA ALA A 102 -12.56 3.40 7.58
C ALA A 102 -13.86 4.08 8.08
N HIS A 103 -13.71 5.23 8.72
CA HIS A 103 -14.82 6.04 9.28
C HIS A 103 -14.83 7.49 8.78
N HIS A 104 -13.76 7.93 8.11
CA HIS A 104 -13.70 9.26 7.49
C HIS A 104 -14.00 9.16 5.99
N PRO A 105 -14.65 10.18 5.38
CA PRO A 105 -15.02 10.15 3.96
C PRO A 105 -13.87 9.76 3.02
N THR A 106 -12.67 10.33 3.23
CA THR A 106 -11.48 10.01 2.44
C THR A 106 -11.07 8.54 2.58
N ALA A 107 -11.10 8.00 3.81
CA ALA A 107 -10.75 6.60 4.07
C ALA A 107 -11.79 5.64 3.48
N ILE A 108 -13.07 5.99 3.54
CA ILE A 108 -14.16 5.19 2.95
C ILE A 108 -14.01 5.15 1.43
N LEU A 109 -13.75 6.28 0.78
CA LEU A 109 -13.52 6.34 -0.66
C LEU A 109 -12.29 5.51 -1.08
N ALA A 110 -11.19 5.60 -0.33
CA ALA A 110 -10.00 4.79 -0.56
C ALA A 110 -10.29 3.28 -0.46
N THR A 111 -11.07 2.89 0.55
CA THR A 111 -11.50 1.50 0.79
C THR A 111 -12.32 0.98 -0.39
N LEU A 112 -13.30 1.76 -0.85
CA LEU A 112 -14.14 1.41 -1.99
C LEU A 112 -13.36 1.32 -3.30
N ALA A 113 -12.42 2.24 -3.53
CA ALA A 113 -11.56 2.22 -4.71
C ALA A 113 -10.65 0.98 -4.73
N ALA A 114 -10.01 0.66 -3.60
CA ALA A 114 -9.18 -0.54 -3.46
C ALA A 114 -10.00 -1.83 -3.67
N LEU A 115 -11.19 -1.91 -3.07
CA LEU A 115 -12.07 -3.05 -3.26
C LEU A 115 -12.54 -3.16 -4.72
N ARG A 116 -12.91 -2.06 -5.37
CA ARG A 116 -13.28 -2.03 -6.79
C ARG A 116 -12.14 -2.52 -7.69
N GLY A 117 -10.90 -2.10 -7.42
CA GLY A 117 -9.72 -2.57 -8.14
C GLY A 117 -9.53 -4.09 -8.03
N LYS A 118 -9.86 -4.66 -6.87
CA LYS A 118 -9.76 -6.10 -6.58
C LYS A 118 -10.89 -6.94 -7.21
N VAL A 119 -12.14 -6.49 -7.10
CA VAL A 119 -13.32 -7.28 -7.53
C VAL A 119 -13.75 -7.03 -8.98
N GLY A 120 -13.11 -6.09 -9.68
CA GLY A 120 -13.43 -5.73 -11.06
C GLY A 120 -14.72 -4.92 -11.19
N GLY A 121 -15.11 -4.60 -12.43
CA GLY A 121 -16.20 -3.64 -12.72
C GLY A 121 -17.63 -4.17 -12.53
N THR A 122 -17.83 -5.48 -12.50
CA THR A 122 -19.17 -6.09 -12.53
C THR A 122 -19.70 -6.52 -11.15
N ALA A 123 -18.81 -6.77 -10.20
CA ALA A 123 -19.20 -7.15 -8.85
C ALA A 123 -19.92 -6.00 -8.12
N ARG A 124 -21.01 -6.33 -7.42
CA ARG A 124 -21.73 -5.36 -6.58
C ARG A 124 -20.98 -5.17 -5.27
N ILE A 125 -20.74 -3.92 -4.88
CA ILE A 125 -20.17 -3.56 -3.58
C ILE A 125 -21.27 -2.95 -2.73
N ILE A 126 -21.44 -3.45 -1.51
CA ILE A 126 -22.36 -2.89 -0.51
C ILE A 126 -21.51 -2.43 0.66
N ALA A 127 -21.56 -1.14 0.98
CA ALA A 127 -20.93 -0.57 2.16
C ALA A 127 -21.95 -0.47 3.28
N VAL A 128 -21.61 -0.99 4.45
CA VAL A 128 -22.35 -0.80 5.70
C VAL A 128 -21.48 0.06 6.60
N LEU A 129 -22.00 1.21 7.03
CA LEU A 129 -21.30 2.20 7.83
C LEU A 129 -21.99 2.30 9.20
N GLU A 130 -21.19 2.46 10.25
CA GLU A 130 -21.64 2.73 11.63
C GLU A 130 -21.31 4.17 12.06
#